data_AF-A0A0L8I0U5-F1
#
_entry.id   AF-A0A0L8I0U5-F1
#
_cell.length_a   1.000
_cell.length_b   1.000
_cell.length_c   1.000
_cell.angle_alpha   90.00
_cell.angle_beta   90.00
_cell.angle_gamma   90.00
#
_symmetry.space_group_name_H-M   'P 1'
#
loop_
_entity.id
_entity.type
_entity.pdbx_description
1 polymer ?
#
loop_
_entity_poly.entity_id
_entity_poly.type
_entity_poly.pdbx_seq_one_letter_code
_entity_poly.pdbx_strand_id
1 'polypeptide(L)' 'MEKLSKYKDLEIEVIRMWNLKTETIPIIVGGLGLMKKYSDKYITKTPGLTNIYNIQKITLLRTAHILRKTLSIQ' A
#
# COMPACT_ATOMS: atom_id res chain seq x y z
N MET A 1 13.82 -1.26 2.17
CA MET A 1 14.15 -2.15 1.03
C MET A 1 13.52 -3.53 1.17
N GLU A 2 13.52 -4.12 2.37
CA GLU A 2 13.01 -5.49 2.62
C GLU A 2 11.65 -5.81 1.98
N LYS A 3 10.65 -4.93 2.16
CA LYS A 3 9.31 -5.13 1.56
C LYS A 3 9.32 -5.17 0.02
N LEU A 4 10.16 -4.38 -0.64
CA LEU A 4 10.25 -4.38 -2.12
C LEU A 4 10.86 -5.67 -2.65
N SER A 5 11.90 -6.16 -1.96
CA SER A 5 12.55 -7.43 -2.30
C SER A 5 11.56 -8.61 -2.25
N LYS A 6 10.70 -8.64 -1.22
CA LYS A 6 9.70 -9.69 -1.03
C LYS A 6 8.69 -9.80 -2.19
N TYR A 7 8.37 -8.69 -2.86
CA TYR A 7 7.37 -8.68 -3.93
C TYR A 7 7.98 -8.71 -5.34
N LYS A 8 9.31 -8.87 -5.45
CA LYS A 8 9.97 -8.82 -6.76
C LYS A 8 9.60 -10.01 -7.64
N ASP A 9 9.50 -11.20 -7.05
CA ASP A 9 9.09 -12.42 -7.77
C ASP A 9 7.65 -12.30 -8.28
N LEU A 10 6.76 -11.72 -7.47
CA LEU A 10 5.38 -11.46 -7.87
C LEU A 10 5.31 -10.48 -9.04
N GLU A 11 6.11 -9.41 -9.02
CA GLU A 11 6.19 -8.47 -10.14
C GLU A 11 6.62 -9.17 -11.43
N ILE A 12 7.60 -10.07 -11.35
CA ILE A 12 8.08 -10.87 -12.49
C ILE A 12 6.98 -11.81 -13.00
N GLU A 13 6.28 -12.52 -12.10
CA GLU A 13 5.19 -13.42 -12.50
C GLU A 13 4.04 -12.67 -13.16
N VAL A 14 3.62 -11.52 -12.62
CA VAL A 14 2.57 -10.70 -13.21
C VAL A 14 2.98 -10.20 -14.60
N ILE A 15 4.23 -9.77 -14.78
CA ILE A 15 4.76 -9.40 -16.10
C ILE A 15 4.70 -10.59 -17.06
N ARG A 16 5.09 -11.79 -16.62
CA ARG A 16 5.08 -12.99 -17.48
C ARG A 16 3.67 -13.45 -17.84
N MET A 17 2.73 -13.42 -16.90
CA MET A 17 1.35 -13.88 -17.09
C MET A 17 0.54 -12.93 -17.97
N TRP A 18 0.69 -11.63 -17.75
CA TRP A 18 -0.15 -10.61 -18.38
C TRP A 18 0.55 -9.88 -19.54
N ASN A 19 1.87 -10.05 -19.69
CA ASN A 19 2.70 -9.34 -20.67
C ASN A 19 2.55 -7.81 -20.59
N LEU A 20 2.35 -7.28 -19.37
CA LEU A 20 2.17 -5.86 -19.08
C LEU A 20 3.31 -5.33 -18.21
N LYS A 21 3.70 -4.08 -18.44
CA LYS A 21 4.68 -3.38 -17.60
C LYS A 21 4.09 -3.16 -16.21
N THR A 22 4.68 -3.83 -15.22
CA THR A 22 4.24 -3.77 -13.81
C THR A 22 5.35 -3.20 -12.95
N GLU A 23 5.02 -2.34 -11.98
CA GLU A 23 5.95 -1.77 -11.01
C GLU A 23 5.37 -1.94 -9.59
N THR A 24 6.14 -2.48 -8.67
CA THR A 24 5.76 -2.55 -7.25
C THR A 24 6.00 -1.20 -6.57
N ILE A 25 4.94 -0.61 -6.02
CA ILE A 25 5.01 0.68 -5.31
C ILE A 25 4.84 0.47 -3.79
N PRO A 26 5.87 0.74 -2.97
CA PRO A 26 5.77 0.57 -1.53
C PRO A 26 5.13 1.82 -0.90
N ILE A 27 3.93 1.66 -0.33
CA ILE A 27 3.28 2.71 0.47
C ILE A 27 3.38 2.33 1.95
N ILE A 28 3.92 3.24 2.77
CA ILE A 28 4.06 3.05 4.20
C ILE A 28 3.19 4.08 4.91
N VAL A 29 2.20 3.58 5.67
CA VAL A 29 1.32 4.38 6.53
C VAL A 29 1.48 3.86 7.96
N GLY A 30 1.81 4.76 8.89
CA GLY A 30 1.87 4.46 10.32
C GLY A 30 0.47 4.23 10.91
N GLY A 31 0.40 3.61 12.09
CA GLY A 31 -0.89 3.30 12.73
C GLY A 31 -1.77 4.52 13.02
N LEU A 32 -1.15 5.69 13.24
CA LEU A 32 -1.83 6.98 13.43
C LEU A 32 -2.09 7.74 12.12
N GLY A 33 -1.81 7.12 10.96
CA GLY A 33 -1.94 7.74 9.64
C GLY A 33 -0.68 8.48 9.19
N LEU A 34 0.41 8.48 9.96
CA LEU A 34 1.66 9.13 9.53
C LEU A 34 2.16 8.54 8.20
N MET A 35 2.37 9.37 7.19
CA MET A 35 2.93 8.96 5.91
C MET A 35 4.31 9.56 5.72
N LYS A 36 5.22 8.80 5.11
CA LYS A 36 6.56 9.27 4.81
C LYS A 36 6.49 10.42 3.79
N LYS A 37 7.17 11.53 4.06
CA LYS A 37 7.42 12.58 3.07
C LYS A 37 8.02 11.93 1.81
N TYR A 38 7.60 12.38 0.62
CA TYR A 38 7.93 11.78 -0.70
C TYR A 38 7.16 10.52 -1.13
N SER A 39 6.12 10.11 -0.40
CA SER A 39 5.20 9.07 -0.88
C SER A 39 4.39 9.51 -2.11
N ASP A 40 4.18 10.83 -2.28
CA ASP A 40 3.48 11.40 -3.44
C ASP A 40 4.14 11.06 -4.77
N LYS A 41 5.49 11.00 -4.83
CA LYS A 41 6.24 10.63 -6.05
C LYS A 41 5.89 9.23 -6.56
N TYR A 42 5.50 8.34 -5.66
CA TYR A 42 5.12 6.98 -6.02
C TYR A 42 3.62 6.88 -6.35
N ILE A 43 2.80 7.65 -5.64
CA ILE A 43 1.34 7.70 -5.85
C ILE A 43 1.01 8.25 -7.24
N THR A 44 1.74 9.27 -7.72
CA THR A 44 1.56 9.81 -9.08
C THR A 44 1.90 8.83 -10.19
N LYS A 45 2.61 7.73 -9.92
CA LYS A 45 2.90 6.68 -10.89
C LYS A 45 1.73 5.70 -11.10
N THR A 46 0.80 5.61 -10.15
CA THR A 46 -0.35 4.72 -10.25
C THR A 46 -1.56 5.49 -10.79
N PRO A 47 -1.97 5.27 -12.05
CA PRO A 47 -3.17 5.91 -12.58
C PRO A 47 -4.39 5.49 -11.75
N GLY A 48 -5.19 6.47 -11.31
CA GLY A 48 -6.37 6.27 -10.47
C GLY A 48 -6.15 6.41 -8.96
N LEU A 49 -4.91 6.35 -8.48
CA LEU A 49 -4.57 6.60 -7.07
C LEU A 49 -4.06 8.05 -6.95
N THR A 50 -4.96 9.04 -7.01
CA THR A 50 -4.54 10.45 -7.13
C THR A 50 -4.40 11.17 -5.80
N ASN A 51 -4.99 10.65 -4.71
CA ASN A 51 -5.04 11.36 -3.43
C ASN A 51 -4.48 10.53 -2.27
N ILE A 52 -3.35 10.98 -1.75
CA ILE A 52 -2.69 10.41 -0.57
C ILE A 52 -3.60 10.36 0.66
N TYR A 53 -4.50 11.34 0.82
CA TYR A 53 -5.48 11.39 1.91
C TYR A 53 -6.45 10.19 1.86
N ASN A 54 -6.89 9.80 0.66
CA ASN A 54 -7.79 8.66 0.52
C ASN A 54 -7.09 7.35 0.90
N ILE A 55 -5.83 7.18 0.51
CA ILE A 55 -5.01 6.02 0.88
C ILE A 55 -4.87 5.96 2.40
N GLN A 56 -4.48 7.07 3.02
CA GLN A 56 -4.34 7.19 4.47
C GLN A 56 -5.66 6.84 5.19
N LYS A 57 -6.78 7.39 4.73
CA LYS A 57 -8.11 7.16 5.29
C LYS A 57 -8.52 5.69 5.19
N ILE A 58 -8.32 5.05 4.04
CA ILE A 58 -8.63 3.63 3.84
C ILE A 58 -7.79 2.76 4.79
N THR A 59 -6.48 3.04 4.88
CA THR A 59 -5.60 2.29 5.79
C THR A 59 -6.02 2.48 7.24
N LEU A 60 -6.29 3.71 7.69
CA LEU A 60 -6.76 4.01 9.05
C LEU A 60 -8.06 3.27 9.39
N LEU A 61 -9.05 3.32 8.50
CA LEU A 61 -10.34 2.65 8.72
C LEU A 61 -10.18 1.14 8.81
N ARG A 62 -9.35 0.54 7.95
CA ARG A 62 -9.04 -0.89 8.01
C ARG A 62 -8.33 -1.27 9.30
N THR A 63 -7.32 -0.50 9.71
CA THR A 63 -6.60 -0.72 10.97
C THR A 63 -7.55 -0.62 12.16
N ALA A 64 -8.39 0.42 12.21
CA ALA A 64 -9.38 0.58 13.27
C ALA A 64 -10.42 -0.56 13.28
N HIS A 65 -10.85 -1.04 12.12
CA HIS A 65 -11.74 -2.19 12.01
C HIS A 65 -11.09 -3.48 12.52
N ILE A 66 -9.84 -3.76 12.12
CA ILE A 66 -9.08 -4.92 12.63
C ILE A 66 -8.91 -4.80 14.15
N LEU A 67 -8.49 -3.64 14.65
CA LEU A 67 -8.33 -3.39 16.08
C LEU A 67 -9.63 -3.61 16.85
N ARG A 68 -10.77 -3.10 16.36
CA ARG A 68 -12.08 -3.39 16.95
C ARG A 68 -12.35 -4.88 16.99
N LYS A 69 -12.15 -5.60 15.89
CA LYS A 69 -12.37 -7.05 15.84
C LYS A 69 -11.44 -7.83 16.79
N THR A 70 -10.19 -7.41 16.94
CA THR A 70 -9.21 -8.10 17.81
C THR A 70 -9.34 -7.73 19.28
N LEU A 71 -9.77 -6.50 19.58
CA LEU A 71 -9.98 -6.00 20.95
C LEU A 71 -11.39 -6.28 21.45
N SER A 72 -12.34 -6.58 20.55
CA SER A 72 -13.56 -7.32 20.88
C SER A 72 -13.19 -8.78 21.18
N ILE A 73 -12.45 -8.95 22.27
CA ILE A 73 -12.43 -10.15 23.08
C ILE A 73 -13.34 -9.80 24.26
N GLN A 74 -14.53 -10.43 24.19
CA GLN A 74 -15.72 -10.38 25.06
C GLN A 74 -16.75 -9.28 24.78
#